data_AF-A0A5E4J4Z0-F1
#
_entry.id   AF-A0A5E4J4Z0-F1
#
_cell.length_a   1.000
_cell.length_b   1.000
_cell.length_c   1.000
_cell.angle_alpha   90.00
_cell.angle_beta   90.00
_cell.angle_gamma   90.00
#
_symmetry.space_group_name_H-M   'P 1'
#
loop_
_entity.id
_entity.type
_entity.pdbx_description
1 polymer ?
#
loop_
_entity_poly.entity_id
_entity_poly.type
_entity_poly.pdbx_seq_one_letter_code
_entity_poly.pdbx_strand_id
1 'polypeptide(L)'
;MDGIKPIGSGHSDIFSLSSADYDLDFRLPNSLDVMATAGCRDLSIAKKLIIKRCLQKARNKSDEVPAEQLPIEILEAISCEMGRLDPGGNIQLECSCPKCGHKWLEILDITRFLWKEIDAWAHHILMEVHILARAYGWNESEILAMSSQRRQTYLDMVGE
;
A
#
# COMPACT_ATOMS: atom_id res chain seq x y z
N MET A 1 -25.13 -8.24 -7.34
CA MET A 1 -24.26 -7.15 -7.82
C MET A 1 -23.95 -6.29 -6.61
N ASP A 2 -23.13 -6.82 -5.72
CA ASP A 2 -22.72 -6.13 -4.51
C ASP A 2 -21.61 -5.17 -4.90
N GLY A 3 -21.86 -3.88 -4.70
CA GLY A 3 -20.95 -2.82 -5.06
C GLY A 3 -19.61 -3.03 -4.38
N ILE A 4 -18.57 -3.22 -5.19
CA ILE A 4 -17.18 -3.14 -4.76
C ILE A 4 -17.02 -1.72 -4.19
N LYS A 5 -16.94 -1.62 -2.86
CA LYS A 5 -16.60 -0.38 -2.18
C LYS A 5 -15.21 0.05 -2.70
N PRO A 6 -15.04 1.29 -3.18
CA PRO A 6 -13.76 1.73 -3.74
C PRO A 6 -12.65 1.55 -2.70
N ILE A 7 -11.59 0.85 -3.08
CA ILE A 7 -10.33 0.80 -2.34
C ILE A 7 -9.73 2.21 -2.47
N GLY A 8 -9.85 3.02 -1.42
CA GLY A 8 -9.20 4.34 -1.36
C GLY A 8 -10.12 5.55 -1.48
N SER A 9 -11.31 5.55 -0.87
CA SER A 9 -12.03 6.80 -0.60
C SER A 9 -11.34 7.57 0.54
N GLY A 10 -10.29 8.34 0.22
CA GLY A 10 -9.81 9.52 0.96
C GLY A 10 -9.09 9.31 2.30
N HIS A 11 -7.76 9.44 2.32
CA HIS A 11 -6.96 9.66 3.55
C HIS A 11 -7.21 11.04 4.22
N SER A 12 -8.41 11.61 4.07
CA SER A 12 -8.84 12.88 4.67
C SER A 12 -9.89 12.70 5.76
N ASP A 13 -10.34 11.46 5.99
CA ASP A 13 -11.23 11.16 7.10
C ASP A 13 -10.47 11.29 8.42
N ILE A 14 -11.07 12.05 9.35
CA ILE A 14 -10.60 12.20 10.72
C ILE A 14 -11.38 11.22 11.58
N PHE A 15 -10.64 10.40 12.32
CA PHE A 15 -11.13 9.45 13.30
C PHE A 15 -10.84 9.98 14.71
N SER A 16 -11.69 9.59 15.66
CA SER A 16 -11.52 9.95 17.07
C SER A 16 -11.39 8.70 17.93
N LEU A 17 -10.50 8.78 18.93
CA LEU A 17 -10.28 7.73 19.93
C LEU A 17 -10.25 8.36 21.33
N SER A 18 -11.08 7.84 22.22
CA SER A 18 -11.01 8.15 23.66
C SER A 18 -10.42 6.95 24.39
N SER A 19 -9.33 7.17 25.13
CA SER A 19 -8.64 6.13 25.90
C SER A 19 -8.09 6.70 27.20
N ALA A 20 -8.49 6.12 28.34
CA ALA A 20 -8.23 6.66 29.67
C ALA A 20 -8.67 8.14 29.77
N ASP A 21 -7.74 9.03 30.12
CA ASP A 21 -7.97 10.47 30.23
C ASP A 21 -7.70 11.22 28.91
N TYR A 22 -7.42 10.52 27.80
CA TYR A 22 -7.00 11.12 26.53
C TYR A 22 -8.08 11.04 25.45
N ASP A 23 -8.29 12.15 24.74
CA ASP A 23 -9.09 12.25 23.52
C ASP A 23 -8.18 12.63 22.34
N LEU A 24 -8.18 11.79 21.30
CA LEU A 24 -7.31 11.93 20.13
C LEU A 24 -8.15 12.06 18.86
N ASP A 25 -7.78 12.99 17.99
CA ASP A 25 -8.25 13.07 16.61
C ASP A 25 -7.08 12.77 15.67
N PHE A 26 -7.24 11.85 14.73
CA PHE A 26 -6.17 11.40 13.84
C PHE A 26 -6.70 10.97 12.48
N ARG A 27 -5.81 10.90 11.50
CA ARG A 27 -6.06 10.24 10.20
C ARG A 27 -5.31 8.93 10.11
N LEU A 28 -5.69 8.06 9.17
CA LEU A 28 -4.89 6.88 8.87
C LEU A 28 -3.54 7.26 8.21
N PRO A 29 -2.45 6.50 8.47
CA PRO A 29 -1.19 6.68 7.78
C PRO A 29 -1.32 6.48 6.27
N ASN A 30 -0.50 7.18 5.49
CA ASN A 30 -0.37 6.95 4.05
C ASN A 30 1.10 6.71 3.66
N SER A 31 1.35 6.49 2.37
CA SER A 31 2.70 6.21 1.85
C SER A 31 3.72 7.32 2.15
N LEU A 32 3.30 8.58 2.25
CA LEU A 32 4.19 9.69 2.60
C LEU A 32 4.62 9.65 4.07
N ASP A 33 3.78 9.12 4.96
CA ASP A 33 4.13 8.95 6.38
C ASP A 33 5.14 7.83 6.59
N VAL A 34 4.95 6.71 5.88
CA VAL A 34 5.92 5.61 5.86
C VAL A 34 7.24 6.06 5.23
N MET A 35 7.19 6.82 4.14
CA MET A 35 8.40 7.34 3.49
C MET A 35 9.19 8.29 4.40
N ALA A 36 8.52 9.06 5.25
CA ALA A 36 9.18 9.93 6.22
C ALA A 36 10.03 9.15 7.24
N THR A 37 9.82 7.84 7.40
CA THR A 37 10.62 6.98 8.28
C THR A 37 11.75 6.24 7.57
N ALA A 38 12.00 6.48 6.27
CA ALA A 38 12.97 5.71 5.48
C ALA A 38 14.41 5.72 6.04
N GLY A 39 14.79 6.76 6.80
CA GLY A 39 16.08 6.86 7.48
C GLY A 39 16.11 6.33 8.92
N CYS A 40 14.97 5.95 9.48
CA CYS A 40 14.87 5.49 10.86
C CYS A 40 15.34 4.04 10.98
N ARG A 41 16.34 3.79 11.84
CA ARG A 41 16.80 2.43 12.17
C ARG A 41 16.09 1.82 13.37
N ASP A 42 15.46 2.66 14.19
CA ASP A 42 14.71 2.27 15.39
C ASP A 42 13.21 2.29 15.10
N LEU A 43 12.56 1.14 15.27
CA LEU A 43 11.13 0.97 15.05
C LEU A 43 10.27 1.83 15.99
N SER A 44 10.72 2.05 17.22
CA SER A 44 10.02 2.88 18.19
C SER A 44 10.02 4.34 17.76
N ILE A 45 11.15 4.81 17.21
CA ILE A 45 11.27 6.16 16.66
C ILE A 45 10.39 6.30 15.40
N ALA A 46 10.44 5.32 14.49
CA ALA A 46 9.61 5.31 13.29
C ALA A 46 8.12 5.34 13.62
N LYS A 47 7.67 4.50 14.57
CA LYS A 47 6.28 4.44 15.03
C LYS A 47 5.82 5.78 15.60
N LYS A 48 6.62 6.40 16.48
CA LYS A 48 6.31 7.73 17.04
C LYS A 48 6.22 8.79 15.94
N LEU A 49 7.11 8.75 14.95
CA LEU A 49 7.08 9.70 13.83
C LEU A 49 5.81 9.54 12.98
N ILE A 50 5.39 8.32 12.68
CA ILE A 50 4.14 8.06 11.94
C ILE A 50 2.95 8.59 12.74
N ILE A 51 2.83 8.23 14.01
CA ILE A 51 1.73 8.70 14.87
C ILE A 51 1.71 10.24 14.92
N LYS A 52 2.86 10.88 15.14
CA LYS A 52 2.98 12.34 15.15
C LYS A 52 2.45 12.99 13.87
N ARG A 53 2.72 12.39 12.71
CA ARG A 53 2.28 12.92 11.40
C ARG A 53 0.79 12.69 11.13
N CYS A 54 0.21 11.71 11.80
CA CYS A 54 -1.19 11.31 11.64
C CYS A 54 -2.12 11.96 12.67
N LEU A 55 -1.58 12.36 13.82
CA LEU A 55 -2.30 13.00 14.91
C LEU A 55 -2.65 14.45 14.53
N GLN A 56 -3.93 14.78 14.60
CA GLN A 56 -4.45 16.12 14.35
C GLN A 56 -4.66 16.90 15.65
N LYS A 57 -5.16 16.22 16.69
CA LYS A 57 -5.35 16.78 18.03
C LYS A 57 -5.15 15.69 19.08
N ALA A 58 -4.62 16.07 20.23
CA ALA A 58 -4.64 15.25 21.42
C ALA A 58 -4.93 16.11 22.65
N ARG A 59 -5.83 15.66 23.51
CA ARG A 59 -6.18 16.30 24.77
C ARG A 59 -6.05 15.31 25.92
N ASN A 60 -5.57 15.76 27.08
CA ASN A 60 -5.70 15.04 28.35
C ASN A 60 -6.69 15.81 29.24
N LYS A 61 -7.86 15.22 29.50
CA LYS A 61 -9.04 15.79 30.20
C LYS A 61 -9.62 17.05 29.53
N SER A 62 -8.80 18.07 29.29
CA SER A 62 -9.14 19.30 28.56
C SER A 62 -7.90 20.02 27.99
N ASP A 63 -6.69 19.70 28.45
CA ASP A 63 -5.46 20.37 28.02
C ASP A 63 -4.93 19.73 26.74
N GLU A 64 -4.61 20.56 25.74
CA GLU A 64 -3.96 20.09 24.52
C GLU A 64 -2.53 19.63 24.81
N VAL A 65 -2.20 18.43 24.35
CA VAL A 65 -0.91 17.77 24.61
C VAL A 65 -0.22 17.46 23.28
N PRO A 66 1.08 17.75 23.15
CA PRO A 66 1.83 17.42 21.96
C PRO A 66 2.06 15.89 21.86
N ALA A 67 2.15 15.39 20.63
CA ALA A 67 2.31 13.95 20.34
C ALA A 67 3.50 13.30 21.08
N GLU A 68 4.57 14.07 21.31
CA GLU A 68 5.78 13.63 22.00
C GLU A 68 5.59 13.32 23.48
N GLN A 69 4.55 13.89 24.09
CA GLN A 69 4.22 13.72 25.51
C GLN A 69 3.15 12.64 25.73
N LEU A 70 2.66 11.99 24.66
CA LEU A 70 1.73 10.89 24.80
C LEU A 70 2.40 9.69 25.49
N PRO A 71 1.78 9.12 26.53
CA PRO A 71 2.24 7.90 27.17
C PRO A 71 2.33 6.73 26.17
N ILE A 72 3.19 5.75 26.46
CA ILE A 72 3.41 4.59 25.60
C ILE A 72 2.10 3.80 25.37
N GLU A 73 1.25 3.73 26.40
CA GLU A 73 -0.03 3.04 26.38
C GLU A 73 -0.99 3.70 25.39
N ILE A 74 -0.97 5.03 25.31
CA ILE A 74 -1.80 5.80 24.37
C ILE A 74 -1.26 5.65 22.93
N LEU A 75 0.06 5.64 22.76
CA LEU A 75 0.69 5.35 21.46
C LEU A 75 0.39 3.93 20.96
N GLU A 76 0.25 2.95 21.86
CA GLU A 76 -0.18 1.60 21.51
C GLU A 76 -1.66 1.54 21.17
N ALA A 77 -2.52 2.21 21.95
CA ALA A 77 -3.96 2.27 21.70
C ALA A 77 -4.28 2.87 20.32
N ILE A 78 -3.70 4.01 19.98
CA ILE A 78 -3.91 4.63 18.67
C ILE A 78 -3.35 3.77 17.53
N SER A 79 -2.20 3.13 17.73
CA SER A 79 -1.61 2.23 16.73
C SER A 79 -2.48 1.00 16.46
N CYS A 80 -3.09 0.44 17.51
CA CYS A 80 -4.01 -0.68 17.38
C CYS A 80 -5.29 -0.24 16.65
N GLU A 81 -5.85 0.90 17.02
CA GLU A 81 -7.06 1.43 16.40
C GLU A 81 -6.83 1.81 14.93
N MET A 82 -5.69 2.40 14.58
CA MET A 82 -5.29 2.62 13.18
C MET A 82 -5.26 1.31 12.39
N GLY A 83 -4.67 0.24 12.94
CA GLY A 83 -4.64 -1.07 12.28
C GLY A 83 -6.04 -1.69 12.12
N ARG A 84 -6.95 -1.45 13.06
CA ARG A 84 -8.35 -1.90 12.98
C ARG A 84 -9.14 -1.15 11.91
N LEU A 85 -8.88 0.16 11.79
CA LEU A 85 -9.53 1.07 10.83
C LEU A 85 -8.96 0.94 9.41
N ASP A 86 -7.74 0.39 9.25
CA ASP A 86 -7.11 0.09 7.97
C ASP A 86 -6.87 -1.43 7.74
N PRO A 87 -7.92 -2.21 7.43
CA PRO A 87 -7.75 -3.61 7.04
C PRO A 87 -6.87 -3.81 5.80
N GLY A 88 -6.71 -2.77 4.96
CA GLY A 88 -5.90 -2.82 3.75
C GLY A 88 -4.40 -2.71 4.01
N GLY A 89 -4.00 -2.15 5.15
CA GLY A 89 -2.59 -2.01 5.55
C GLY A 89 -1.90 -3.33 5.91
N ASN A 90 -2.67 -4.37 6.26
CA ASN A 90 -2.14 -5.70 6.58
C ASN A 90 -3.09 -6.80 6.06
N ILE A 91 -2.97 -7.11 4.77
CA ILE A 91 -3.80 -8.12 4.12
C ILE A 91 -3.31 -9.51 4.51
N GLN A 92 -4.21 -10.31 5.09
CA GLN A 92 -3.96 -11.71 5.44
C GLN A 92 -4.79 -12.64 4.57
N LEU A 93 -4.13 -13.65 4.00
CA LEU A 93 -4.75 -14.70 3.20
C LEU A 93 -4.94 -15.95 4.07
N GLU A 94 -6.17 -16.45 4.16
CA GLU A 94 -6.43 -17.75 4.77
C GLU A 94 -6.06 -18.85 3.76
N CYS A 95 -5.00 -19.59 4.10
CA CYS A 95 -4.49 -20.67 3.29
C CYS A 95 -4.86 -22.01 3.93
N SER A 96 -5.11 -23.02 3.10
CA SER A 96 -5.36 -24.38 3.57
C SER A 96 -4.65 -25.42 2.70
N CYS A 97 -4.11 -26.45 3.34
CA CYS A 97 -3.40 -27.51 2.65
C CYS A 97 -4.42 -28.51 2.10
N PRO A 98 -4.50 -28.72 0.77
CA PRO A 98 -5.50 -29.62 0.19
C PRO A 98 -5.28 -31.09 0.58
N LYS A 99 -4.08 -31.46 1.07
CA LYS A 99 -3.76 -32.84 1.47
C LYS A 99 -4.12 -33.17 2.91
N CYS A 100 -3.92 -32.25 3.86
CA CYS A 100 -4.11 -32.52 5.29
C CYS A 100 -5.10 -31.58 5.99
N GLY A 101 -5.64 -30.58 5.31
CA GLY A 101 -6.59 -29.62 5.88
C GLY A 101 -5.98 -28.61 6.86
N HIS A 102 -4.66 -28.61 7.06
CA HIS A 102 -3.99 -27.62 7.89
C HIS A 102 -4.25 -26.22 7.37
N LYS A 103 -4.66 -25.30 8.26
CA LYS A 103 -4.96 -23.91 7.96
C LYS A 103 -3.91 -22.98 8.56
N TRP A 104 -3.56 -21.94 7.82
CA TRP A 104 -2.65 -20.89 8.30
C TRP A 104 -3.01 -19.55 7.65
N LEU A 105 -2.47 -18.46 8.21
CA LEU A 105 -2.59 -17.11 7.67
C LEU A 105 -1.25 -16.70 7.05
N GLU A 106 -1.28 -16.21 5.82
CA GLU A 106 -0.12 -15.60 5.16
C GLU A 106 -0.31 -14.10 4.99
N ILE A 107 0.75 -13.34 5.20
CA ILE A 107 0.73 -11.89 4.93
C ILE A 107 0.99 -11.68 3.45
N LEU A 108 0.08 -10.99 2.77
CA LEU A 108 0.29 -10.53 1.40
C LEU A 108 1.14 -9.25 1.44
N ASP A 109 2.44 -9.39 1.17
CA ASP A 109 3.32 -8.25 0.91
C ASP A 109 2.97 -7.64 -0.46
N ILE A 110 2.01 -6.71 -0.44
CA ILE A 110 1.52 -6.02 -1.64
C ILE A 110 2.63 -5.26 -2.37
N THR A 111 3.62 -4.73 -1.64
CA THR A 111 4.71 -3.94 -2.22
C THR A 111 5.59 -4.86 -3.05
N ARG A 112 6.00 -6.00 -2.48
CA ARG A 112 6.82 -6.98 -3.20
C ARG A 112 6.07 -7.63 -4.35
N PHE A 113 4.80 -7.96 -4.14
CA PHE A 113 3.95 -8.52 -5.20
C PHE A 113 3.83 -7.56 -6.39
N LEU A 114 3.42 -6.32 -6.13
CA LEU A 114 3.23 -5.32 -7.18
C LEU A 114 4.53 -5.03 -7.94
N TRP A 115 5.67 -4.90 -7.25
CA TRP A 115 6.95 -4.69 -7.91
C TRP A 115 7.34 -5.84 -8.84
N LYS A 116 7.07 -7.09 -8.44
CA LYS A 116 7.32 -8.25 -9.30
C LYS A 116 6.46 -8.22 -10.57
N GLU A 117 5.19 -7.86 -10.44
CA GLU A 117 4.28 -7.76 -11.59
C GLU A 117 4.68 -6.62 -12.54
N ILE A 118 5.06 -5.46 -12.00
CA ILE A 118 5.57 -4.32 -12.79
C ILE A 118 6.84 -4.72 -13.54
N ASP A 119 7.78 -5.39 -12.87
CA ASP A 119 9.04 -5.83 -13.47
C ASP A 119 8.79 -6.83 -14.61
N ALA A 120 7.93 -7.83 -14.39
CA ALA A 120 7.55 -8.79 -15.42
C ALA A 120 6.87 -8.10 -16.62
N TRP A 121 5.97 -7.15 -16.35
CA TRP A 121 5.30 -6.36 -17.40
C TRP A 121 6.27 -5.50 -18.20
N ALA A 122 7.23 -4.84 -17.54
CA ALA A 122 8.27 -4.05 -18.20
C ALA A 122 9.12 -4.91 -19.13
N HIS A 123 9.58 -6.08 -18.66
CA HIS A 123 10.33 -7.02 -19.49
C HIS A 123 9.50 -7.52 -20.68
N HIS A 124 8.22 -7.81 -20.48
CA HIS A 124 7.33 -8.24 -21.56
C HIS A 124 7.21 -7.17 -22.65
N ILE A 125 6.93 -5.92 -22.27
CA ILE A 125 6.83 -4.80 -23.22
C ILE A 125 8.14 -4.59 -23.98
N LEU A 126 9.29 -4.67 -23.30
CA LEU A 126 10.58 -4.54 -23.96
C LEU A 126 10.81 -5.64 -25.01
N MET A 127 10.33 -6.86 -24.76
CA MET A 127 10.37 -7.94 -25.75
C MET A 127 9.43 -7.70 -26.92
N GLU A 128 8.21 -7.22 -26.68
CA GLU A 128 7.30 -6.82 -27.76
C GLU A 128 7.95 -5.76 -28.66
N VAL A 129 8.50 -4.70 -28.05
CA VAL A 129 9.19 -3.62 -28.77
C VAL A 129 10.38 -4.16 -29.55
N HIS A 130 11.21 -5.01 -28.94
CA HIS A 130 12.38 -5.59 -29.59
C HIS A 130 12.00 -6.38 -30.85
N ILE A 131 10.99 -7.25 -30.76
CA ILE A 131 10.55 -8.09 -31.89
C ILE A 131 9.98 -7.22 -33.01
N LEU A 132 9.08 -6.28 -32.69
CA LEU A 132 8.43 -5.43 -33.69
C LEU A 132 9.42 -4.47 -34.37
N ALA A 133 10.32 -3.85 -33.60
CA ALA A 133 11.36 -2.98 -34.15
C ALA A 133 12.30 -3.76 -35.08
N ARG A 134 12.68 -4.99 -34.71
CA ARG A 134 13.54 -5.85 -35.54
C ARG A 134 12.85 -6.32 -36.82
N ALA A 135 11.56 -6.64 -36.77
CA ALA A 135 10.81 -7.16 -37.91
C ALA A 135 10.41 -6.07 -38.91
N TYR A 136 9.98 -4.91 -38.43
CA TYR A 136 9.38 -3.86 -39.26
C TYR A 136 10.22 -2.58 -39.36
N GLY A 137 11.25 -2.43 -38.54
CA GLY A 137 12.09 -1.22 -38.51
C GLY A 137 11.42 0.01 -37.88
N TRP A 138 10.27 -0.17 -37.22
CA TRP A 138 9.58 0.91 -36.50
C TRP A 138 10.37 1.34 -35.27
N ASN A 139 10.24 2.62 -34.91
CA ASN A 139 10.88 3.11 -33.70
C ASN A 139 10.07 2.77 -32.44
N GLU A 140 10.75 2.75 -31.29
CA GLU A 140 10.15 2.41 -30.00
C GLU A 140 8.91 3.28 -29.68
N SER A 141 8.96 4.59 -29.96
CA SER A 141 7.84 5.48 -29.66
C SER A 141 6.59 5.20 -30.49
N GLU A 142 6.75 4.84 -31.77
CA GLU A 142 5.64 4.44 -32.65
C GLU A 142 5.01 3.13 -32.17
N ILE A 143 5.84 2.17 -31.74
CA ILE A 143 5.37 0.88 -31.22
C ILE A 143 4.61 1.08 -29.90
N LEU A 144 5.17 1.84 -28.96
CA LEU A 144 4.53 2.13 -27.67
C LEU A 144 3.26 2.98 -27.81
N ALA A 145 3.14 3.79 -28.86
CA ALA A 145 1.93 4.54 -29.16
C ALA A 145 0.77 3.65 -29.66
N MET A 146 1.05 2.42 -30.09
CA MET A 146 0.00 1.47 -30.45
C MET A 146 -0.72 0.94 -29.21
N SER A 147 -1.99 0.54 -29.37
CA SER A 147 -2.66 -0.24 -28.33
C SER A 147 -2.00 -1.62 -28.17
N SER A 148 -2.07 -2.20 -26.98
CA SER A 148 -1.54 -3.55 -26.73
C SER A 148 -2.13 -4.60 -27.69
N GLN A 149 -3.42 -4.50 -28.02
CA GLN A 149 -4.08 -5.40 -28.96
C GLN A 149 -3.47 -5.32 -30.37
N ARG A 150 -3.14 -4.10 -30.83
CA ARG A 150 -2.54 -3.89 -32.15
C ARG A 150 -1.10 -4.41 -32.19
N ARG A 151 -0.30 -4.20 -31.13
CA ARG A 151 1.03 -4.80 -31.02
C ARG A 151 0.96 -6.32 -31.07
N GLN A 152 0.05 -6.93 -30.32
CA GLN A 152 -0.13 -8.38 -30.31
C GLN A 152 -0.45 -8.94 -31.71
N THR A 153 -1.34 -8.27 -32.45
CA THR A 153 -1.67 -8.69 -33.82
C THR A 153 -0.44 -8.73 -34.74
N TYR A 154 0.44 -7.73 -34.65
CA TYR A 154 1.69 -7.74 -35.42
C TYR A 154 2.70 -8.76 -34.92
N LEU A 155 2.77 -9.01 -33.60
CA LEU A 155 3.63 -10.05 -33.04
C LEU A 155 3.22 -11.44 -33.55
N ASP A 156 1.92 -11.72 -33.60
CA ASP A 156 1.39 -12.98 -34.13
C ASP A 156 1.80 -13.17 -35.60
N MET A 157 1.78 -12.10 -36.43
CA MET A 157 2.23 -12.14 -37.83
C MET A 157 3.75 -12.34 -38.00
N VAL A 158 4.56 -11.97 -37.01
CA VAL A 158 6.02 -12.18 -37.02
C VAL A 158 6.38 -13.60 -36.57
N GLY A 159 5.52 -14.22 -35.76
CA GLY A 159 5.69 -15.58 -35.24
C GLY A 159 5.25 -16.71 -36.18
N GLU A 160 4.60 -16.38 -37.30
CA GLU A 160 4.34 -17.29 -38.43
C GLU A 160 5.54 -17.38 -39.39
#